data_AF-A0A9D2HSM0-F1
#
_entry.id   AF-A0A9D2HSM0-F1
#
_cell.length_a   1.000
_cell.length_b   1.000
_cell.length_c   1.000
_cell.angle_alpha   90.00
_cell.angle_beta   90.00
_cell.angle_gamma   90.00
#
_symmetry.space_group_name_H-M   'P 1'
#
loop_
_entity.id
_entity.type
_entity.pdbx_description
1 polymer ?
#
loop_
_entity_poly.entity_id
_entity_poly.type
_entity_poly.pdbx_seq_one_letter_code
_entity_poly.pdbx_strand_id
1 'polypeptide(L)'
;MKYPIGIQSFAQLREDGFVYVDKSQLLYRLVTEGKIYFLSRPRRFGKSLLVSTLKAYFQGRKDLFQGLALEELEKEWAEYPVFHVDFNGAVFTEKEALERRLESYVEEWERMYGKISSDADLGSRFAYVLRQAHLRTGRRCVVLIDEYDKPILDVLDTNFRVWVDGQEYLLEDRNRELLKGFYSVFKAADEDLRFVLLTGVTKFSQVSVFSGFNQPADLSMDPRYEALCGITQEELERYFAEPIGAMAAQEGIPVEEMMSRLKRQYDGYHFSPRLTDVYNPFSLLNAFASGLLMDYWFRSGTPTYLLRLLAHSDENLNEMTGRYYDPQEFIDYKATVEKPLPMIYQSGYLTIKDCDREFGTYLLDFPNNEVKKGFLSLVANQ
;
A
#
# COMPACT_ATOMS: atom_id res chain seq x y z
N MET A 1 16.44 9.40 -19.85
CA MET A 1 15.21 8.92 -19.19
C MET A 1 14.91 9.79 -17.95
N LYS A 2 13.64 10.09 -17.63
CA LYS A 2 13.24 10.79 -16.38
C LYS A 2 12.64 9.79 -15.39
N TYR A 3 13.12 9.78 -14.14
CA TYR A 3 12.68 8.83 -13.10
C TYR A 3 11.68 9.49 -12.13
N PRO A 4 10.50 8.88 -11.87
CA PRO A 4 9.45 9.47 -11.03
C PRO A 4 9.74 9.30 -9.51
N ILE A 5 10.92 9.69 -9.05
CA ILE A 5 11.30 9.55 -7.64
C ILE A 5 10.51 10.55 -6.81
N GLY A 6 9.67 10.05 -5.91
CA GLY A 6 8.81 10.87 -5.06
C GLY A 6 7.54 11.39 -5.75
N ILE A 7 7.30 11.03 -7.02
CA ILE A 7 6.07 11.38 -7.74
C ILE A 7 5.05 10.27 -7.54
N GLN A 8 3.90 10.63 -6.98
CA GLN A 8 2.79 9.70 -6.73
C GLN A 8 1.59 9.96 -7.65
N SER A 9 1.56 11.12 -8.32
CA SER A 9 0.50 11.47 -9.26
C SER A 9 0.77 10.80 -10.62
N PHE A 10 -0.14 9.92 -11.03
CA PHE A 10 -0.10 9.30 -12.35
C PHE A 10 -0.24 10.34 -13.46
N ALA A 11 -1.13 11.32 -13.30
CA ALA A 11 -1.29 12.40 -14.27
C ALA A 11 0.01 13.18 -14.48
N GLN A 12 0.64 13.62 -13.39
CA GLN A 12 1.92 14.33 -13.45
C GLN A 12 3.01 13.47 -14.09
N LEU A 13 3.10 12.19 -13.70
CA LEU A 13 4.08 11.25 -14.25
C LEU A 13 3.97 11.18 -15.78
N ARG A 14 2.75 11.05 -16.30
CA ARG A 14 2.48 10.94 -17.74
C ARG A 14 2.69 12.25 -18.47
N GLU A 15 2.15 13.36 -17.95
CA GLU A 15 2.21 14.70 -18.56
C GLU A 15 3.66 15.22 -18.63
N ASP A 16 4.47 14.99 -17.61
CA ASP A 16 5.86 15.45 -17.55
C ASP A 16 6.86 14.49 -18.25
N GLY A 17 6.37 13.39 -18.81
CA GLY A 17 7.17 12.41 -19.58
C GLY A 17 8.13 11.58 -18.72
N PHE A 18 7.72 11.22 -17.50
CA PHE A 18 8.46 10.26 -16.67
C PHE A 18 8.25 8.82 -17.15
N VAL A 19 9.24 7.96 -16.88
CA VAL A 19 9.10 6.52 -17.16
C VAL A 19 7.99 5.92 -16.29
N TYR A 20 7.10 5.15 -16.92
CA TYR A 20 6.05 4.38 -16.27
C TYR A 20 6.19 2.91 -16.65
N VAL A 21 6.29 2.03 -15.67
CA VAL A 21 6.21 0.58 -15.89
C VAL A 21 4.73 0.22 -15.98
N ASP A 22 4.28 -0.20 -17.16
CA ASP A 22 2.86 -0.38 -17.43
C ASP A 22 2.25 -1.58 -16.66
N LYS A 23 1.37 -1.27 -15.71
CA LYS A 23 0.56 -2.25 -14.95
C LYS A 23 -0.91 -2.28 -15.38
N SER A 24 -1.26 -1.55 -16.44
CA SER A 24 -2.64 -1.25 -16.80
C SER A 24 -3.45 -2.49 -17.19
N GLN A 25 -2.83 -3.55 -17.69
CA GLN A 25 -3.50 -4.83 -17.93
C GLN A 25 -3.99 -5.49 -16.64
N LEU A 26 -3.20 -5.46 -15.56
CA LEU A 26 -3.60 -5.99 -14.25
C LEU A 26 -4.70 -5.11 -13.64
N LEU A 27 -4.59 -3.79 -13.81
CA LEU A 27 -5.60 -2.83 -13.39
C LEU A 27 -6.94 -3.10 -14.09
N TYR A 28 -6.94 -3.36 -15.39
CA TYR A 28 -8.16 -3.68 -16.14
C TYR A 28 -8.86 -4.94 -15.60
N ARG A 29 -8.09 -6.00 -15.28
CA ARG A 29 -8.66 -7.20 -14.63
C ARG A 29 -9.25 -6.86 -13.27
N LEU A 30 -8.53 -6.08 -12.46
CA LEU A 30 -8.95 -5.67 -11.13
C LEU A 30 -10.32 -4.96 -11.14
N VAL A 31 -10.52 -4.03 -12.06
CA VAL A 31 -11.76 -3.22 -12.13
C VAL A 31 -12.93 -3.93 -12.84
N THR A 32 -12.69 -5.08 -13.48
CA THR A 32 -13.73 -5.85 -14.19
C THR A 32 -14.15 -7.12 -13.47
N GLU A 33 -13.26 -7.75 -12.68
CA GLU A 33 -13.53 -9.03 -12.02
C GLU A 33 -14.21 -8.91 -10.65
N GLY A 34 -14.12 -7.76 -9.99
CA GLY A 34 -14.68 -7.60 -8.66
C GLY A 34 -14.85 -6.15 -8.24
N LYS A 35 -15.20 -5.99 -6.96
CA LYS A 35 -15.74 -4.74 -6.43
C LYS A 35 -14.95 -4.19 -5.27
N ILE A 36 -14.57 -5.03 -4.31
CA ILE A 36 -13.99 -4.58 -3.05
C ILE A 36 -12.68 -5.31 -2.82
N TYR A 37 -11.58 -4.56 -2.77
CA TYR A 37 -10.24 -5.09 -2.71
C TYR A 37 -9.41 -4.47 -1.58
N PHE A 38 -8.52 -5.29 -1.05
CA PHE A 38 -7.47 -4.88 -0.14
C PHE A 38 -6.10 -5.25 -0.71
N LEU A 39 -5.14 -4.34 -0.61
CA LEU A 39 -3.76 -4.60 -1.01
C LEU A 39 -2.79 -4.04 0.03
N SER A 40 -2.07 -4.93 0.72
CA SER A 40 -0.88 -4.56 1.49
C SER A 40 0.39 -4.77 0.68
N ARG A 41 1.27 -3.78 0.73
CA ARG A 41 2.63 -3.87 0.22
C ARG A 41 3.55 -3.07 1.12
N PRO A 42 4.85 -3.40 1.19
CA PRO A 42 5.80 -2.59 1.92
C PRO A 42 5.81 -1.12 1.45
N ARG A 43 6.39 -0.25 2.28
CA ARG A 43 6.56 1.16 1.93
C ARG A 43 7.31 1.29 0.61
N ARG A 44 6.93 2.28 -0.22
CA ARG A 44 7.61 2.63 -1.49
C ARG A 44 7.52 1.61 -2.62
N PHE A 45 6.55 0.70 -2.57
CA PHE A 45 6.25 -0.24 -3.66
C PHE A 45 5.34 0.32 -4.77
N GLY A 46 4.90 1.58 -4.66
CA GLY A 46 4.05 2.21 -5.67
C GLY A 46 2.53 2.14 -5.41
N LYS A 47 2.10 1.86 -4.17
CA LYS A 47 0.68 1.82 -3.77
C LYS A 47 -0.06 3.13 -4.11
N SER A 48 0.48 4.28 -3.71
CA SER A 48 -0.12 5.59 -4.01
C SER A 48 -0.16 5.88 -5.52
N LEU A 49 0.83 5.42 -6.29
CA LEU A 49 0.82 5.54 -7.74
C LEU A 49 -0.28 4.65 -8.36
N LEU A 50 -0.49 3.43 -7.83
CA LEU A 50 -1.61 2.57 -8.22
C LEU A 50 -2.96 3.25 -7.94
N VAL A 51 -3.14 3.81 -6.75
CA VAL A 51 -4.35 4.57 -6.37
C VAL A 51 -4.57 5.74 -7.33
N SER A 52 -3.52 6.51 -7.64
CA SER A 52 -3.60 7.62 -8.58
C SER A 52 -3.92 7.16 -10.01
N THR A 53 -3.38 6.01 -10.44
CA THR A 53 -3.69 5.40 -11.74
C THR A 53 -5.15 4.99 -11.82
N LEU A 54 -5.68 4.32 -10.78
CA LEU A 54 -7.09 3.95 -10.69
C LEU A 54 -8.00 5.18 -10.68
N LYS A 55 -7.63 6.24 -9.95
CA LYS A 55 -8.35 7.51 -9.95
C LYS A 55 -8.45 8.08 -11.37
N ALA A 56 -7.33 8.17 -12.09
CA ALA A 56 -7.32 8.66 -13.47
C ALA A 56 -8.17 7.80 -14.41
N TYR A 57 -8.11 6.48 -14.26
CA TYR A 57 -8.92 5.54 -15.04
C TYR A 57 -10.42 5.78 -14.81
N PHE A 58 -10.88 5.82 -13.55
CA PHE A 58 -12.28 6.03 -13.22
C PHE A 58 -12.78 7.46 -13.51
N GLN A 59 -11.88 8.43 -13.64
CA GLN A 59 -12.19 9.78 -14.13
C GLN A 59 -12.27 9.86 -15.66
N GLY A 60 -12.14 8.74 -16.38
CA GLY A 60 -12.24 8.71 -17.85
C GLY A 60 -11.09 9.40 -18.58
N ARG A 61 -9.94 9.60 -17.91
CA ARG A 61 -8.76 10.31 -18.47
C ARG A 61 -7.98 9.46 -19.48
N LYS A 62 -8.62 9.10 -20.60
CA LYS A 62 -8.03 8.30 -21.69
C LYS A 62 -6.70 8.85 -22.19
N ASP A 63 -6.56 10.17 -22.21
CA ASP A 63 -5.35 10.88 -22.62
C ASP A 63 -4.10 10.42 -21.86
N LEU A 64 -4.24 10.06 -20.58
CA LEU A 64 -3.11 9.62 -19.74
C LEU A 64 -2.66 8.17 -20.02
N PHE A 65 -3.50 7.37 -20.68
CA PHE A 65 -3.25 5.94 -20.93
C PHE A 65 -2.75 5.62 -22.34
N GLN A 66 -2.46 6.64 -23.16
CA GLN A 66 -1.88 6.43 -24.49
C GLN A 66 -0.58 5.61 -24.42
N GLY A 67 -0.47 4.58 -25.26
CA GLY A 67 0.64 3.65 -25.31
C GLY A 67 0.70 2.63 -24.18
N LEU A 68 -0.33 2.55 -23.33
CA LEU A 68 -0.47 1.53 -22.27
C LEU A 68 -1.51 0.48 -22.68
N ALA A 69 -1.46 -0.71 -22.08
CA ALA A 69 -2.38 -1.81 -22.40
C ALA A 69 -3.87 -1.40 -22.26
N LEU A 70 -4.20 -0.52 -21.31
CA LEU A 70 -5.56 -0.01 -21.14
C LEU A 70 -6.11 0.76 -22.35
N GLU A 71 -5.28 1.40 -23.17
CA GLU A 71 -5.74 2.08 -24.39
C GLU A 71 -6.49 1.12 -25.32
N GLU A 72 -6.00 -0.12 -25.40
CA GLU A 72 -6.60 -1.17 -26.22
C GLU A 72 -7.70 -1.94 -25.50
N LEU A 73 -7.63 -2.09 -24.18
CA LEU A 73 -8.58 -2.90 -23.41
C LEU A 73 -9.88 -2.14 -23.10
N GLU A 74 -9.80 -0.87 -22.67
CA GLU A 74 -10.95 -0.07 -22.26
C GLU A 74 -11.56 0.67 -23.46
N LYS A 75 -12.89 0.57 -23.62
CA LYS A 75 -13.63 1.11 -24.77
C LYS A 75 -14.62 2.20 -24.40
N GLU A 76 -15.23 2.12 -23.22
CA GLU A 76 -16.25 3.06 -22.78
C GLU A 76 -15.64 4.33 -22.19
N TRP A 77 -14.52 4.22 -21.45
CA TRP A 77 -13.88 5.35 -20.76
C TRP A 77 -14.87 6.20 -19.94
N ALA A 78 -15.84 5.53 -19.31
CA ALA A 78 -16.88 6.20 -18.55
C ALA A 78 -16.31 6.93 -17.33
N GLU A 79 -16.85 8.11 -17.05
CA GLU A 79 -16.52 8.88 -15.86
C GLU A 79 -17.40 8.43 -14.67
N TYR A 80 -16.75 8.18 -13.53
CA TYR A 80 -17.38 7.77 -12.28
C TYR A 80 -17.11 8.79 -11.17
N PRO A 81 -18.03 8.98 -10.22
CA PRO A 81 -17.73 9.78 -9.04
C PRO A 81 -16.69 9.06 -8.16
N VAL A 82 -15.51 9.67 -8.01
CA VAL A 82 -14.38 9.11 -7.25
C VAL A 82 -14.20 9.82 -5.92
N PHE A 83 -14.23 9.04 -4.85
CA PHE A 83 -13.99 9.45 -3.47
C PHE A 83 -12.60 8.95 -3.05
N HIS A 84 -11.65 9.86 -2.89
CA HIS A 84 -10.28 9.52 -2.54
C HIS A 84 -9.96 9.97 -1.12
N VAL A 85 -9.59 9.03 -0.26
CA VAL A 85 -9.16 9.26 1.12
C VAL A 85 -7.68 8.94 1.22
N ASP A 86 -6.89 9.93 1.62
CA ASP A 86 -5.46 9.78 1.89
C ASP A 86 -5.13 10.19 3.33
N PHE A 87 -4.65 9.23 4.12
CA PHE A 87 -4.23 9.49 5.49
C PHE A 87 -2.78 9.99 5.60
N ASN A 88 -2.04 10.12 4.50
CA ASN A 88 -0.74 10.78 4.51
C ASN A 88 -0.86 12.26 4.94
N GLY A 89 0.24 12.78 5.50
CA GLY A 89 0.37 14.19 5.86
C GLY A 89 -0.33 14.62 7.16
N ALA A 90 -1.06 13.72 7.83
CA ALA A 90 -1.59 13.94 9.16
C ALA A 90 -0.77 13.22 10.24
N VAL A 91 -0.78 13.78 11.44
CA VAL A 91 -0.14 13.23 12.64
C VAL A 91 -1.25 12.73 13.57
N PHE A 92 -1.50 11.41 13.57
CA PHE A 92 -2.64 10.86 14.33
C PHE A 92 -2.37 10.63 15.82
N THR A 93 -1.20 11.04 16.30
CA THR A 93 -0.90 11.12 17.74
C THR A 93 -1.56 12.33 18.41
N GLU A 94 -2.01 13.32 17.63
CA GLU A 94 -2.79 14.44 18.15
C GLU A 94 -4.23 14.00 18.45
N LYS A 95 -4.79 14.55 19.54
CA LYS A 95 -6.19 14.31 19.90
C LYS A 95 -7.13 14.79 18.79
N GLU A 96 -8.20 14.03 18.59
CA GLU A 96 -9.23 14.25 17.56
C GLU A 96 -8.71 14.43 16.11
N ALA A 97 -7.44 14.12 15.82
CA ALA A 97 -6.86 14.34 14.48
C ALA A 97 -7.54 13.50 13.40
N LEU A 98 -7.83 12.23 13.71
CA LEU A 98 -8.55 11.34 12.80
C LEU A 98 -9.98 11.83 12.55
N GLU A 99 -10.69 12.21 13.61
CA GLU A 99 -12.07 12.70 13.53
C GLU A 99 -12.14 13.95 12.65
N ARG A 100 -11.30 14.95 12.91
CA ARG A 100 -11.19 16.17 12.07
C ARG A 100 -10.86 15.84 10.61
N ARG A 101 -9.98 14.88 10.36
CA ARG A 101 -9.60 14.47 9.00
C ARG A 101 -10.78 13.83 8.27
N LEU A 102 -11.49 12.90 8.91
CA LEU A 102 -12.65 12.26 8.30
C LEU A 102 -13.81 13.24 8.07
N GLU A 103 -14.07 14.12 9.04
CA GLU A 103 -15.04 15.21 8.91
C GLU A 103 -14.72 16.10 7.70
N SER A 104 -13.45 16.50 7.54
CA SER A 104 -13.04 17.33 6.41
C SER A 104 -13.32 16.69 5.04
N TYR A 105 -13.14 15.38 4.92
CA TYR A 105 -13.47 14.65 3.69
C TYR A 105 -14.97 14.66 3.41
N VAL A 106 -15.78 14.31 4.40
CA VAL A 106 -17.23 14.23 4.24
C VAL A 106 -17.81 15.62 3.96
N GLU A 107 -17.37 16.66 4.65
CA GLU A 107 -17.79 18.04 4.39
C GLU A 107 -17.46 18.49 2.96
N GLU A 108 -16.28 18.15 2.44
CA GLU A 108 -15.90 18.46 1.06
C GLU A 108 -16.87 17.81 0.07
N TRP A 109 -17.22 16.54 0.29
CA TRP A 109 -18.13 15.82 -0.59
C TRP A 109 -19.59 16.24 -0.43
N GLU A 110 -20.00 16.65 0.78
CA GLU A 110 -21.31 17.24 1.05
C GLU A 110 -21.51 18.55 0.28
N ARG A 111 -20.45 19.36 0.08
CA ARG A 111 -20.52 20.56 -0.77
C ARG A 111 -20.81 20.23 -2.23
N MET A 112 -20.34 19.08 -2.71
CA MET A 112 -20.55 18.64 -4.10
C MET A 112 -21.90 17.95 -4.30
N TYR A 113 -22.27 17.03 -3.41
CA TYR A 113 -23.41 16.12 -3.60
C TYR A 113 -24.62 16.42 -2.70
N GLY A 114 -24.47 17.35 -1.76
CA GLY A 114 -25.49 17.72 -0.78
C GLY A 114 -25.28 17.03 0.56
N LYS A 115 -25.98 17.55 1.59
CA LYS A 115 -25.91 17.09 2.97
C LYS A 115 -27.27 16.66 3.52
N ILE A 116 -27.25 15.86 4.59
CA ILE A 116 -28.43 15.55 5.41
C ILE A 116 -28.44 16.38 6.69
N SER A 117 -29.33 16.05 7.63
CA SER A 117 -29.37 16.64 8.96
C SER A 117 -27.98 16.65 9.60
N SER A 118 -27.62 17.76 10.25
CA SER A 118 -26.37 17.90 11.00
C SER A 118 -26.29 16.97 12.21
N ASP A 119 -27.42 16.44 12.67
CA ASP A 119 -27.48 15.51 13.81
C ASP A 119 -27.15 14.07 13.41
N ALA A 120 -26.95 13.80 12.11
CA ALA A 120 -26.54 12.49 11.62
C ALA A 120 -25.06 12.23 11.91
N ASP A 121 -24.72 10.99 12.27
CA ASP A 121 -23.33 10.59 12.42
C ASP A 121 -22.57 10.65 11.08
N LEU A 122 -21.24 10.74 11.17
CA LEU A 122 -20.33 10.82 10.02
C LEU A 122 -20.58 9.72 8.99
N GLY A 123 -20.85 8.48 9.44
CA GLY A 123 -21.09 7.36 8.55
C GLY A 123 -22.37 7.53 7.74
N SER A 124 -23.47 7.91 8.41
CA SER A 124 -24.73 8.23 7.76
C SER A 124 -24.61 9.37 6.74
N ARG A 125 -23.84 10.41 7.08
CA ARG A 125 -23.55 11.53 6.15
C ARG A 125 -22.79 11.06 4.92
N PHE A 126 -21.76 10.22 5.09
CA PHE A 126 -21.02 9.67 3.96
C PHE A 126 -21.87 8.74 3.09
N ALA A 127 -22.69 7.87 3.69
CA ALA A 127 -23.63 7.01 2.96
C ALA A 127 -24.58 7.84 2.08
N TYR A 128 -25.10 8.94 2.63
CA TYR A 128 -25.97 9.85 1.89
C TYR A 128 -25.25 10.48 0.70
N VAL A 129 -24.03 10.97 0.90
CA VAL A 129 -23.20 11.55 -0.16
C VAL A 129 -22.98 10.55 -1.29
N LEU A 130 -22.64 9.29 -0.99
CA LEU A 130 -22.46 8.23 -1.99
C LEU A 130 -23.74 8.01 -2.80
N ARG A 131 -24.89 7.93 -2.12
CA ARG A 131 -26.20 7.78 -2.77
C ARG A 131 -26.54 8.97 -3.66
N GLN A 132 -26.30 10.20 -3.19
CA GLN A 132 -26.57 11.40 -4.00
C GLN A 132 -25.66 11.49 -5.22
N ALA A 133 -24.38 11.13 -5.08
CA ALA A 133 -23.45 11.07 -6.20
C ALA A 133 -23.91 10.05 -7.25
N HIS A 134 -24.35 8.87 -6.81
CA HIS A 134 -24.91 7.86 -7.70
C HIS A 134 -26.17 8.34 -8.43
N LEU A 135 -27.13 8.93 -7.71
CA LEU A 135 -28.37 9.45 -8.30
C LEU A 135 -28.12 10.59 -9.31
N ARG A 136 -27.19 11.51 -9.01
CA ARG A 136 -26.90 12.67 -9.87
C ARG A 136 -26.11 12.30 -11.13
N THR A 137 -25.17 11.37 -11.01
CA THR A 137 -24.29 10.98 -12.13
C THR A 137 -24.85 9.81 -12.94
N GLY A 138 -25.82 9.06 -12.38
CA GLY A 138 -26.28 7.79 -12.94
C GLY A 138 -25.22 6.68 -12.88
N ARG A 139 -24.12 6.89 -12.16
CA ARG A 139 -22.97 5.98 -12.07
C ARG A 139 -22.65 5.70 -10.61
N ARG A 140 -22.46 4.42 -10.28
CA ARG A 140 -22.04 4.01 -8.94
C ARG A 140 -20.65 4.55 -8.59
N CYS A 141 -20.42 4.78 -7.31
CA CYS A 141 -19.27 5.46 -6.75
C CYS A 141 -18.03 4.58 -6.66
N VAL A 142 -16.88 5.19 -6.85
CA VAL A 142 -15.56 4.57 -6.66
C VAL A 142 -14.95 5.15 -5.39
N VAL A 143 -14.50 4.29 -4.47
CA VAL A 143 -13.84 4.72 -3.24
C VAL A 143 -12.41 4.19 -3.21
N LEU A 144 -11.44 5.07 -3.06
CA LEU A 144 -10.01 4.73 -3.02
C LEU A 144 -9.43 5.24 -1.70
N ILE A 145 -8.86 4.35 -0.90
CA ILE A 145 -8.30 4.65 0.42
C ILE A 145 -6.82 4.29 0.42
N ASP A 146 -5.96 5.29 0.55
CA ASP A 146 -4.51 5.15 0.69
C ASP A 146 -4.08 5.32 2.16
N GLU A 147 -3.09 4.54 2.57
CA GLU A 147 -2.54 4.46 3.93
C GLU A 147 -3.63 4.26 5.00
N TYR A 148 -4.57 3.33 4.74
CA TYR A 148 -5.74 3.06 5.59
C TYR A 148 -5.42 2.75 7.06
N ASP A 149 -4.21 2.22 7.31
CA ASP A 149 -3.71 1.76 8.60
C ASP A 149 -2.88 2.80 9.35
N LYS A 150 -2.47 3.89 8.68
CA LYS A 150 -1.66 4.95 9.28
C LYS A 150 -2.26 5.54 10.57
N PRO A 151 -3.58 5.80 10.68
CA PRO A 151 -4.16 6.30 11.93
C PRO A 151 -4.02 5.36 13.14
N ILE A 152 -3.88 4.06 12.89
CA ILE A 152 -3.63 3.05 13.92
C ILE A 152 -2.13 2.93 14.17
N LEU A 153 -1.31 2.85 13.12
CA LEU A 153 0.14 2.69 13.23
C LEU A 153 0.82 3.84 13.98
N ASP A 154 0.39 5.09 13.76
CA ASP A 154 0.98 6.27 14.42
C ASP A 154 0.86 6.20 15.95
N VAL A 155 -0.25 5.66 16.46
CA VAL A 155 -0.59 5.57 17.89
C VAL A 155 -0.34 4.20 18.51
N LEU A 156 -0.02 3.20 17.68
CA LEU A 156 0.28 1.84 18.12
C LEU A 156 1.40 1.86 19.15
N ASP A 157 1.13 1.22 20.29
CA ASP A 157 2.09 1.06 21.40
C ASP A 157 2.61 2.40 21.99
N THR A 158 1.81 3.47 21.92
CA THR A 158 2.16 4.78 22.49
C THR A 158 1.57 5.05 23.87
N ASN A 159 0.55 4.27 24.28
CA ASN A 159 -0.25 4.51 25.49
C ASN A 159 -0.91 5.90 25.58
N PHE A 160 -1.01 6.64 24.46
CA PHE A 160 -1.72 7.92 24.45
C PHE A 160 -3.20 7.74 24.77
N ARG A 161 -3.75 8.68 25.55
CA ARG A 161 -5.13 8.64 26.02
C ARG A 161 -5.92 9.87 25.61
N VAL A 162 -7.22 9.68 25.42
CA VAL A 162 -8.19 10.71 25.08
C VAL A 162 -9.41 10.58 25.99
N TRP A 163 -10.04 11.71 26.28
CA TRP A 163 -11.23 11.79 27.13
C TRP A 163 -12.44 12.08 26.24
N VAL A 164 -13.43 11.21 26.24
CA VAL A 164 -14.67 11.33 25.46
C VAL A 164 -15.84 11.05 26.40
N ASP A 165 -16.82 11.96 26.46
CA ASP A 165 -18.03 11.84 27.29
C ASP A 165 -17.77 11.47 28.76
N GLY A 166 -16.68 12.01 29.33
CA GLY A 166 -16.29 11.77 30.73
C GLY A 166 -15.59 10.44 30.98
N GLN A 167 -15.26 9.66 29.95
CA GLN A 167 -14.49 8.42 30.04
C GLN A 167 -13.15 8.55 29.32
N GLU A 168 -12.13 7.89 29.87
CA GLU A 168 -10.79 7.84 29.28
C GLU A 168 -10.61 6.58 28.43
N TYR A 169 -10.12 6.76 27.21
CA TYR A 169 -9.85 5.68 26.26
C TYR A 169 -8.40 5.76 25.77
N LEU A 170 -7.84 4.62 25.36
CA LEU A 170 -6.64 4.62 24.54
C LEU A 170 -6.96 5.30 23.20
N LEU A 171 -6.06 6.16 22.73
CA LEU A 171 -6.21 6.82 21.44
C LEU A 171 -6.24 5.81 20.29
N GLU A 172 -5.51 4.70 20.43
CA GLU A 172 -5.56 3.56 19.51
C GLU A 172 -6.97 2.97 19.38
N ASP A 173 -7.62 2.68 20.51
CA ASP A 173 -8.99 2.12 20.52
C ASP A 173 -10.00 3.13 19.97
N ARG A 174 -9.85 4.42 20.31
CA ARG A 174 -10.68 5.48 19.73
C ARG A 174 -10.53 5.56 18.22
N ASN A 175 -9.29 5.54 17.71
CA ASN A 175 -9.04 5.58 16.27
C ASN A 175 -9.61 4.35 15.56
N ARG A 176 -9.51 3.18 16.19
CA ARG A 176 -10.07 1.92 15.68
C ARG A 176 -11.59 1.99 15.54
N GLU A 177 -12.29 2.51 16.56
CA GLU A 177 -13.75 2.64 16.52
C GLU A 177 -14.22 3.67 15.48
N LEU A 178 -13.53 4.81 15.36
CA LEU A 178 -13.80 5.81 14.32
C LEU A 178 -13.66 5.23 12.91
N LEU A 179 -12.56 4.50 12.63
CA LEU A 179 -12.37 3.83 11.34
C LEU A 179 -13.42 2.76 11.08
N LYS A 180 -13.79 1.98 12.10
CA LYS A 180 -14.84 0.95 11.98
C LYS A 180 -16.18 1.57 11.61
N GLY A 181 -16.56 2.67 12.25
CA GLY A 181 -17.75 3.45 11.90
C GLY A 181 -17.69 3.93 10.45
N PHE A 182 -16.58 4.57 10.06
CA PHE A 182 -16.38 5.10 8.71
C PHE A 182 -16.45 4.02 7.61
N TYR A 183 -15.81 2.87 7.79
CA TYR A 183 -15.79 1.79 6.79
C TYR A 183 -17.07 0.95 6.78
N SER A 184 -17.85 0.91 7.86
CA SER A 184 -19.14 0.22 7.90
C SER A 184 -20.15 0.77 6.88
N VAL A 185 -19.98 2.04 6.49
CA VAL A 185 -20.79 2.73 5.48
C VAL A 185 -20.85 1.96 4.17
N PHE A 186 -19.75 1.32 3.75
CA PHE A 186 -19.70 0.63 2.48
C PHE A 186 -20.63 -0.58 2.41
N LYS A 187 -20.98 -1.17 3.55
CA LYS A 187 -22.00 -2.23 3.61
C LYS A 187 -23.40 -1.65 3.37
N ALA A 188 -23.70 -0.49 3.94
CA ALA A 188 -24.98 0.19 3.76
C ALA A 188 -25.14 0.78 2.35
N ALA A 189 -24.04 1.25 1.77
CA ALA A 189 -23.99 1.87 0.44
C ALA A 189 -23.64 0.87 -0.68
N ASP A 190 -23.79 -0.45 -0.48
CA ASP A 190 -23.35 -1.46 -1.45
C ASP A 190 -23.96 -1.22 -2.85
N GLU A 191 -25.25 -0.89 -2.94
CA GLU A 191 -25.92 -0.61 -4.21
C GLU A 191 -25.39 0.64 -4.93
N ASP A 192 -24.78 1.55 -4.18
CA ASP A 192 -24.20 2.80 -4.67
C ASP A 192 -22.72 2.68 -5.03
N LEU A 193 -22.08 1.54 -4.77
CA LEU A 193 -20.64 1.34 -5.00
C LEU A 193 -20.35 0.57 -6.29
N ARG A 194 -19.40 1.07 -7.08
CA ARG A 194 -18.82 0.40 -8.25
C ARG A 194 -17.54 -0.34 -7.88
N PHE A 195 -16.67 0.30 -7.11
CA PHE A 195 -15.34 -0.20 -6.81
C PHE A 195 -14.82 0.42 -5.50
N VAL A 196 -14.15 -0.38 -4.68
CA VAL A 196 -13.49 0.04 -3.45
C VAL A 196 -12.10 -0.59 -3.40
N LEU A 197 -11.05 0.22 -3.25
CA LEU A 197 -9.70 -0.25 -2.95
C LEU A 197 -9.22 0.37 -1.64
N LEU A 198 -8.73 -0.47 -0.74
CA LEU A 198 -7.99 -0.06 0.44
C LEU A 198 -6.54 -0.55 0.33
N THR A 199 -5.60 0.35 0.57
CA THR A 199 -4.18 -0.01 0.54
C THR A 199 -3.43 0.58 1.71
N GLY A 200 -2.38 -0.12 2.13
CA GLY A 200 -1.58 0.22 3.31
C GLY A 200 -0.37 -0.69 3.43
N VAL A 201 0.27 -0.67 4.60
CA VAL A 201 1.43 -1.52 4.87
C VAL A 201 1.00 -2.85 5.50
N THR A 202 -0.02 -2.82 6.35
CA THR A 202 -0.35 -3.92 7.27
C THR A 202 -1.77 -4.43 7.08
N LYS A 203 -2.05 -5.70 7.45
CA LYS A 203 -3.34 -6.40 7.33
C LYS A 203 -4.10 -6.51 8.66
N PHE A 204 -3.43 -6.48 9.81
CA PHE A 204 -4.12 -6.66 11.09
C PHE A 204 -5.09 -5.51 11.43
N SER A 205 -4.83 -4.30 10.94
CA SER A 205 -5.78 -3.18 11.02
C SER A 205 -7.11 -3.58 10.40
N GLN A 206 -7.09 -4.27 9.24
CA GLN A 206 -8.27 -4.81 8.56
C GLN A 206 -9.14 -5.71 9.46
N VAL A 207 -8.56 -6.68 10.19
CA VAL A 207 -9.35 -7.66 10.99
C VAL A 207 -10.20 -6.96 12.06
N SER A 208 -9.70 -5.85 12.59
CA SER A 208 -10.37 -5.09 13.64
C SER A 208 -11.32 -4.01 13.12
N VAL A 209 -10.94 -3.29 12.05
CA VAL A 209 -11.71 -2.14 11.54
C VAL A 209 -12.76 -2.55 10.50
N PHE A 210 -12.67 -3.74 9.91
CA PHE A 210 -13.61 -4.20 8.88
C PHE A 210 -14.68 -5.18 9.39
N SER A 211 -14.81 -5.38 10.71
CA SER A 211 -15.85 -6.24 11.28
C SER A 211 -17.29 -5.79 10.94
N GLY A 212 -17.49 -4.53 10.56
CA GLY A 212 -18.76 -3.99 10.05
C GLY A 212 -18.88 -3.91 8.51
N PHE A 213 -17.84 -4.33 7.78
CA PHE A 213 -17.70 -4.22 6.33
C PHE A 213 -17.72 -5.61 5.68
N ASN A 214 -18.19 -5.73 4.43
CA ASN A 214 -18.02 -6.97 3.68
C ASN A 214 -16.50 -7.21 3.50
N GLN A 215 -16.02 -8.41 3.85
CA GLN A 215 -14.60 -8.70 3.86
C GLN A 215 -14.00 -8.45 2.46
N PRO A 216 -13.08 -7.47 2.31
CA PRO A 216 -12.50 -7.16 1.01
C PRO A 216 -11.65 -8.35 0.53
N ALA A 217 -11.64 -8.57 -0.78
CA ALA A 217 -10.76 -9.58 -1.36
C ALA A 217 -9.30 -9.15 -1.18
N ASP A 218 -8.55 -9.93 -0.41
CA ASP A 218 -7.14 -9.66 -0.10
C ASP A 218 -6.26 -10.08 -1.28
N LEU A 219 -5.71 -9.10 -1.98
CA LEU A 219 -4.81 -9.28 -3.12
C LEU A 219 -3.36 -9.48 -2.71
N SER A 220 -3.06 -9.34 -1.41
CA SER A 220 -1.68 -9.20 -0.95
C SER A 220 -0.85 -10.44 -1.24
N MET A 221 -1.47 -11.63 -1.19
CA MET A 221 -0.85 -12.90 -1.56
C MET A 221 -1.46 -13.58 -2.78
N ASP A 222 -2.31 -12.88 -3.53
CA ASP A 222 -2.93 -13.44 -4.73
C ASP A 222 -1.89 -13.55 -5.87
N PRO A 223 -1.58 -14.76 -6.38
CA PRO A 223 -0.62 -14.93 -7.48
C PRO A 223 -0.99 -14.20 -8.77
N ARG A 224 -2.25 -13.81 -8.95
CA ARG A 224 -2.71 -13.04 -10.12
C ARG A 224 -2.27 -11.57 -10.05
N TYR A 225 -2.02 -11.05 -8.86
CA TYR A 225 -1.76 -9.63 -8.59
C TYR A 225 -0.45 -9.39 -7.83
N GLU A 226 0.41 -10.41 -7.69
CA GLU A 226 1.67 -10.31 -6.93
C GLU A 226 2.57 -9.16 -7.42
N ALA A 227 2.63 -8.94 -8.74
CA ALA A 227 3.40 -7.89 -9.41
C ALA A 227 2.58 -6.61 -9.73
N LEU A 228 1.40 -6.43 -9.15
CA LEU A 228 0.57 -5.22 -9.34
C LEU A 228 1.31 -3.94 -8.88
N CYS A 229 2.16 -4.10 -7.86
CA CYS A 229 3.10 -3.11 -7.36
C CYS A 229 4.50 -3.72 -7.39
N GLY A 230 5.53 -2.89 -7.60
CA GLY A 230 6.89 -3.38 -7.83
C GLY A 230 7.26 -3.50 -9.30
N ILE A 231 8.50 -3.91 -9.57
CA ILE A 231 9.03 -4.13 -10.93
C ILE A 231 9.49 -5.58 -11.02
N THR A 232 9.06 -6.32 -12.03
CA THR A 232 9.54 -7.71 -12.27
C THR A 232 10.87 -7.71 -13.01
N GLN A 233 11.54 -8.87 -13.06
CA GLN A 233 12.75 -9.03 -13.87
C GLN A 233 12.53 -8.65 -15.35
N GLU A 234 11.43 -9.12 -15.94
CA GLU A 234 11.09 -8.84 -17.35
C GLU A 234 10.85 -7.34 -17.60
N GLU A 235 10.19 -6.67 -16.66
CA GLU A 235 9.96 -5.22 -16.73
C GLU A 235 11.26 -4.44 -16.53
N LEU A 236 12.13 -4.90 -15.64
CA LEU A 236 13.44 -4.29 -15.42
C LEU A 236 14.25 -4.30 -16.72
N GLU A 237 14.33 -5.46 -17.38
CA GLU A 237 15.03 -5.63 -18.65
C GLU A 237 14.39 -4.80 -19.77
N ARG A 238 13.05 -4.80 -19.86
CA ARG A 238 12.33 -4.09 -20.92
C ARG A 238 12.41 -2.57 -20.81
N TYR A 239 12.18 -2.02 -19.62
CA TYR A 239 12.07 -0.56 -19.44
C TYR A 239 13.40 0.11 -19.08
N PHE A 240 14.38 -0.64 -18.57
CA PHE A 240 15.61 -0.07 -18.02
C PHE A 240 16.90 -0.66 -18.62
N ALA A 241 16.85 -1.33 -19.77
CA ALA A 241 18.07 -1.82 -20.45
C ALA A 241 19.13 -0.73 -20.67
N GLU A 242 18.72 0.46 -21.14
CA GLU A 242 19.62 1.59 -21.39
C GLU A 242 20.34 2.07 -20.12
N PRO A 243 19.65 2.43 -19.01
CA PRO A 243 20.35 2.86 -17.80
C PRO A 243 21.17 1.74 -17.13
N ILE A 244 20.77 0.48 -17.24
CA ILE A 244 21.59 -0.65 -16.78
C ILE A 244 22.90 -0.72 -17.57
N GLY A 245 22.83 -0.57 -18.90
CA GLY A 245 24.01 -0.51 -19.76
C GLY A 245 24.92 0.68 -19.43
N ALA A 246 24.34 1.86 -19.15
CA ALA A 246 25.09 3.04 -18.75
C ALA A 246 25.84 2.84 -17.43
N MET A 247 25.18 2.27 -16.41
CA MET A 247 25.82 1.93 -15.13
C MET A 247 26.92 0.88 -15.30
N ALA A 248 26.70 -0.14 -16.13
CA ALA A 248 27.71 -1.17 -16.41
C ALA A 248 28.96 -0.57 -17.07
N ALA A 249 28.78 0.31 -18.06
CA ALA A 249 29.86 1.00 -18.74
C ALA A 249 30.65 1.93 -17.79
N GLN A 250 29.96 2.64 -16.90
CA GLN A 250 30.58 3.50 -15.89
C GLN A 250 31.49 2.72 -14.92
N GLU A 251 31.06 1.51 -14.54
CA GLU A 251 31.81 0.63 -13.64
C GLU A 251 32.85 -0.25 -14.38
N GLY A 252 32.87 -0.23 -15.71
CA GLY A 252 33.76 -1.06 -16.52
C GLY A 252 33.48 -2.57 -16.42
N ILE A 253 32.21 -2.95 -16.22
CA ILE A 253 31.78 -4.35 -16.07
C ILE A 253 30.76 -4.75 -17.15
N PRO A 254 30.57 -6.05 -17.42
CA PRO A 254 29.51 -6.53 -18.30
C PRO A 254 28.10 -6.16 -17.79
N VAL A 255 27.15 -6.02 -18.72
CA VAL A 255 25.74 -5.69 -18.40
C VAL A 255 25.12 -6.76 -17.50
N GLU A 256 25.46 -8.03 -17.74
CA GLU A 256 25.00 -9.18 -16.97
C GLU A 256 25.47 -9.12 -15.51
N GLU A 257 26.70 -8.64 -15.27
CA GLU A 257 27.22 -8.45 -13.91
C GLU A 257 26.50 -7.28 -13.22
N MET A 258 26.23 -6.18 -13.93
CA MET A 258 25.44 -5.07 -13.37
C MET A 258 24.01 -5.53 -13.01
N MET A 259 23.37 -6.30 -13.88
CA MET A 259 22.05 -6.89 -13.60
C MET A 259 22.09 -7.79 -12.35
N SER A 260 23.11 -8.65 -12.22
CA SER A 260 23.31 -9.50 -11.03
C SER A 260 23.52 -8.68 -9.75
N ARG A 261 24.20 -7.52 -9.83
CA ARG A 261 24.37 -6.61 -8.69
C ARG A 261 23.05 -5.91 -8.32
N LEU A 262 22.29 -5.43 -9.30
CA LEU A 262 20.94 -4.88 -9.08
C LEU A 262 20.01 -5.91 -8.44
N LYS A 263 20.04 -7.16 -8.94
CA LYS A 263 19.28 -8.28 -8.37
C LYS A 263 19.63 -8.51 -6.91
N ARG A 264 20.91 -8.71 -6.59
CA ARG A 264 21.37 -8.92 -5.20
C ARG A 264 21.03 -7.76 -4.25
N GLN A 265 20.96 -6.53 -4.76
CA GLN A 265 20.76 -5.34 -3.95
C GLN A 265 19.28 -4.96 -3.79
N TYR A 266 18.42 -5.17 -4.80
CA TYR A 266 17.06 -4.61 -4.83
C TYR A 266 15.92 -5.61 -5.15
N ASP A 267 16.24 -6.81 -5.60
CA ASP A 267 15.27 -7.88 -5.86
C ASP A 267 14.87 -8.62 -4.56
N GLY A 268 14.05 -9.64 -4.71
CA GLY A 268 13.95 -10.74 -3.77
C GLY A 268 12.72 -10.67 -2.88
N TYR A 269 11.78 -9.77 -3.19
CA TYR A 269 10.45 -9.78 -2.60
C TYR A 269 9.54 -10.74 -3.36
N HIS A 270 8.88 -11.61 -2.61
CA HIS A 270 7.94 -12.61 -3.09
C HIS A 270 6.67 -12.52 -2.26
N PHE A 271 5.55 -12.27 -2.94
CA PHE A 271 4.28 -12.04 -2.27
C PHE A 271 3.33 -13.23 -2.33
N SER A 272 3.63 -14.24 -3.14
CA SER A 272 2.77 -15.41 -3.31
C SER A 272 3.57 -16.71 -3.40
N PRO A 273 2.92 -17.88 -3.30
CA PRO A 273 3.57 -19.18 -3.53
C PRO A 273 4.16 -19.39 -4.94
N ARG A 274 3.90 -18.48 -5.90
CA ARG A 274 4.55 -18.50 -7.21
C ARG A 274 6.01 -18.05 -7.14
N LEU A 275 6.38 -17.27 -6.13
CA LEU A 275 7.74 -16.72 -5.97
C LEU A 275 8.20 -15.91 -7.19
N THR A 276 7.32 -15.08 -7.77
CA THR A 276 7.73 -14.13 -8.81
C THR A 276 8.64 -13.06 -8.21
N ASP A 277 9.82 -12.90 -8.79
CA ASP A 277 10.82 -11.90 -8.38
C ASP A 277 10.29 -10.47 -8.58
N VAL A 278 10.16 -9.74 -7.47
CA VAL A 278 9.73 -8.34 -7.47
C VAL A 278 10.78 -7.46 -6.81
N TYR A 279 11.18 -6.43 -7.55
CA TYR A 279 12.12 -5.41 -7.13
C TYR A 279 11.42 -4.23 -6.47
N ASN A 280 12.09 -3.60 -5.50
CA ASN A 280 11.65 -2.33 -4.94
C ASN A 280 11.81 -1.19 -5.96
N PRO A 281 10.71 -0.54 -6.42
CA PRO A 281 10.80 0.51 -7.44
C PRO A 281 11.58 1.73 -6.96
N PHE A 282 11.42 2.11 -5.69
CA PHE A 282 12.08 3.31 -5.16
C PHE A 282 13.60 3.14 -5.16
N SER A 283 14.13 2.01 -4.70
CA SER A 283 15.57 1.78 -4.70
C SER A 283 16.13 1.69 -6.12
N LEU A 284 15.46 0.98 -7.03
CA LEU A 284 15.88 0.91 -8.44
C LEU A 284 15.93 2.29 -9.10
N LEU A 285 14.85 3.07 -8.99
CA LEU A 285 14.78 4.39 -9.62
C LEU A 285 15.84 5.34 -9.06
N ASN A 286 16.13 5.28 -7.75
CA ASN A 286 17.21 6.08 -7.17
C ASN A 286 18.59 5.61 -7.63
N ALA A 287 18.82 4.30 -7.76
CA ALA A 287 20.07 3.77 -8.29
C ALA A 287 20.33 4.22 -9.73
N PHE A 288 19.29 4.20 -10.57
CA PHE A 288 19.39 4.70 -11.94
C PHE A 288 19.57 6.22 -12.03
N ALA A 289 18.99 6.98 -11.12
CA ALA A 289 19.14 8.43 -11.09
C ALA A 289 20.53 8.86 -10.58
N SER A 290 21.11 8.12 -9.63
CA SER A 290 22.42 8.43 -9.04
C SER A 290 23.59 7.78 -9.77
N GLY A 291 23.35 6.70 -10.52
CA GLY A 291 24.38 5.81 -11.05
C GLY A 291 25.07 4.95 -10.01
N LEU A 292 24.53 4.82 -8.79
CA LEU A 292 25.16 4.14 -7.65
C LEU A 292 24.24 3.11 -7.00
N LEU A 293 24.82 1.99 -6.57
CA LEU A 293 24.13 1.00 -5.74
C LEU A 293 24.27 1.39 -4.27
N MET A 294 23.18 1.88 -3.68
CA MET A 294 23.11 2.25 -2.25
C MET A 294 21.84 1.71 -1.58
N ASP A 295 21.77 1.86 -0.26
CA ASP A 295 20.64 1.44 0.58
C ASP A 295 19.54 2.53 0.64
N TYR A 296 18.95 2.87 -0.52
CA TYR A 296 17.96 3.94 -0.71
C TYR A 296 16.67 3.78 0.10
N TRP A 297 16.02 2.62 0.06
CA TRP A 297 14.84 2.29 0.85
C TRP A 297 15.11 2.37 2.34
N PHE A 298 16.24 1.84 2.80
CA PHE A 298 16.59 1.90 4.22
C PHE A 298 16.87 3.33 4.71
N ARG A 299 17.70 4.10 3.98
CA ARG A 299 18.04 5.51 4.29
C ARG A 299 16.83 6.43 4.35
N SER A 300 15.72 5.96 3.82
CA SER A 300 14.50 6.73 3.76
C SER A 300 13.64 6.71 5.03
N GLY A 301 14.14 6.00 6.04
CA GLY A 301 13.61 5.97 7.38
C GLY A 301 12.77 4.72 7.65
N THR A 302 13.16 4.02 8.71
CA THR A 302 12.35 2.98 9.35
C THR A 302 11.10 3.63 9.96
N PRO A 303 9.90 3.05 9.79
CA PRO A 303 8.71 3.55 10.45
C PRO A 303 8.87 3.57 11.97
N THR A 304 8.47 4.68 12.61
CA THR A 304 8.62 4.87 14.06
C THR A 304 7.86 3.83 14.87
N TYR A 305 6.69 3.39 14.40
CA TYR A 305 5.92 2.33 15.05
C TYR A 305 6.70 1.01 15.11
N LEU A 306 7.48 0.68 14.07
CA LEU A 306 8.27 -0.55 14.03
C LEU A 306 9.43 -0.45 15.02
N LEU A 307 10.10 0.70 15.09
CA LEU A 307 11.16 0.94 16.08
C LEU A 307 10.63 0.79 17.51
N ARG A 308 9.43 1.31 17.81
CA ARG A 308 8.80 1.16 19.13
C ARG A 308 8.52 -0.31 19.46
N LEU A 309 7.88 -1.04 18.55
CA LEU A 309 7.58 -2.45 18.76
C LEU A 309 8.85 -3.29 18.95
N LEU A 310 9.88 -3.06 18.14
CA LEU A 310 11.15 -3.76 18.25
C LEU A 310 11.92 -3.41 19.52
N ALA A 311 11.81 -2.17 20.02
CA ALA A 311 12.48 -1.76 21.24
C ALA A 311 11.84 -2.38 22.50
N HIS A 312 10.58 -2.78 22.42
CA HIS A 312 9.88 -3.42 23.53
C HIS A 312 9.87 -4.95 23.43
N SER A 313 10.27 -5.53 22.28
CA SER A 313 10.20 -6.98 22.05
C SER A 313 11.38 -7.73 22.68
N ASP A 314 11.09 -8.83 23.37
CA ASP A 314 12.12 -9.74 23.93
C ASP A 314 12.63 -10.79 22.90
N GLU A 315 12.10 -10.80 21.67
CA GLU A 315 12.50 -11.76 20.64
C GLU A 315 13.86 -11.42 20.02
N ASN A 316 14.74 -12.43 19.93
CA ASN A 316 16.00 -12.29 19.21
C ASN A 316 15.73 -12.27 17.70
N LEU A 317 15.84 -11.08 17.11
CA LEU A 317 15.52 -10.84 15.70
C LEU A 317 16.33 -11.69 14.72
N ASN A 318 17.53 -12.15 15.11
CA ASN A 318 18.33 -13.07 14.29
C ASN A 318 17.70 -14.47 14.20
N GLU A 319 16.87 -14.85 15.17
CA GLU A 319 16.17 -16.13 15.20
C GLU A 319 14.90 -16.14 14.36
N MET A 320 14.49 -15.00 13.80
CA MET A 320 13.27 -14.87 12.98
C MET A 320 13.50 -15.14 11.49
N THR A 321 14.77 -15.29 11.07
CA THR A 321 15.16 -15.47 9.67
C THR A 321 15.56 -16.90 9.37
N GLY A 322 15.33 -17.35 8.13
CA GLY A 322 15.70 -18.69 7.69
C GLY A 322 14.84 -19.80 8.33
N ARG A 323 13.61 -19.48 8.73
CA ARG A 323 12.66 -20.43 9.34
C ARG A 323 11.34 -20.48 8.58
N TYR A 324 10.69 -21.64 8.66
CA TYR A 324 9.35 -21.85 8.14
C TYR A 324 8.31 -21.43 9.16
N TYR A 325 7.31 -20.67 8.72
CA TYR A 325 6.21 -20.18 9.54
C TYR A 325 4.86 -20.55 8.94
N ASP A 326 3.85 -20.72 9.80
CA ASP A 326 2.46 -20.78 9.36
C ASP A 326 2.02 -19.37 8.87
N PRO A 327 1.28 -19.28 7.75
CA PRO A 327 0.66 -18.04 7.27
C PRO A 327 0.03 -17.16 8.36
N GLN A 328 -0.65 -17.77 9.33
CA GLN A 328 -1.34 -17.05 10.38
C GLN A 328 -0.37 -16.25 11.27
N GLU A 329 0.88 -16.69 11.42
CA GLU A 329 1.89 -16.07 12.28
C GLU A 329 2.45 -14.76 11.73
N PHE A 330 2.36 -14.52 10.41
CA PHE A 330 2.92 -13.32 9.78
C PHE A 330 1.92 -12.52 8.93
N ILE A 331 0.75 -13.09 8.63
CA ILE A 331 -0.30 -12.42 7.85
C ILE A 331 -1.45 -11.96 8.76
N ASP A 332 -2.01 -12.87 9.55
CA ASP A 332 -3.30 -12.67 10.21
C ASP A 332 -3.19 -12.32 11.71
N TYR A 333 -2.05 -12.59 12.33
CA TYR A 333 -1.84 -12.31 13.75
C TYR A 333 -1.77 -10.80 14.04
N LYS A 334 -2.42 -10.36 15.14
CA LYS A 334 -2.25 -9.00 15.66
C LYS A 334 -0.82 -8.86 16.17
N ALA A 335 -0.05 -7.99 15.54
CA ALA A 335 1.27 -7.69 16.05
C ALA A 335 1.17 -7.09 17.45
N THR A 336 1.94 -7.68 18.35
CA THR A 336 2.16 -7.17 19.70
C THR A 336 3.66 -7.03 19.91
N VAL A 337 4.02 -6.37 20.98
CA VAL A 337 5.39 -6.34 21.48
C VAL A 337 5.98 -7.76 21.61
N GLU A 338 5.17 -8.73 22.03
CA GLU A 338 5.58 -10.14 22.20
C GLU A 338 5.70 -10.89 20.87
N LYS A 339 5.04 -10.43 19.80
CA LYS A 339 4.96 -11.11 18.50
C LYS A 339 5.11 -10.10 17.35
N PRO A 340 6.34 -9.62 17.10
CA PRO A 340 6.62 -8.61 16.08
C PRO A 340 6.64 -9.14 14.64
N LEU A 341 6.67 -10.46 14.43
CA LEU A 341 6.82 -11.10 13.11
C LEU A 341 5.89 -10.53 12.02
N PRO A 342 4.57 -10.39 12.24
CA PRO A 342 3.69 -9.82 11.23
C PRO A 342 4.12 -8.43 10.79
N MET A 343 4.63 -7.59 11.69
CA MET A 343 5.05 -6.23 11.33
C MET A 343 6.32 -6.23 10.53
N ILE A 344 7.29 -7.05 10.91
CA ILE A 344 8.57 -7.15 10.22
C ILE A 344 8.34 -7.63 8.78
N TYR A 345 7.50 -8.66 8.59
CA TYR A 345 7.12 -9.13 7.25
C TYR A 345 6.34 -8.08 6.46
N GLN A 346 5.23 -7.56 7.01
CA GLN A 346 4.32 -6.66 6.27
C GLN A 346 4.97 -5.30 5.95
N SER A 347 5.92 -4.85 6.78
CA SER A 347 6.72 -3.65 6.49
C SER A 347 7.87 -3.89 5.50
N GLY A 348 8.12 -5.13 5.09
CA GLY A 348 9.05 -5.51 4.03
C GLY A 348 10.49 -5.78 4.48
N TYR A 349 10.72 -6.03 5.78
CA TYR A 349 12.02 -6.46 6.27
C TYR A 349 12.25 -7.96 6.06
N LEU A 350 11.17 -8.75 6.06
CA LEU A 350 11.17 -10.16 5.66
C LEU A 350 10.24 -10.37 4.47
N THR A 351 10.51 -11.44 3.75
CA THR A 351 9.72 -11.90 2.59
C THR A 351 9.73 -13.40 2.53
N ILE A 352 8.79 -13.97 1.77
CA ILE A 352 8.79 -15.39 1.44
C ILE A 352 10.03 -15.70 0.59
N LYS A 353 10.71 -16.82 0.87
CA LYS A 353 11.82 -17.36 0.07
C LYS A 353 11.56 -18.76 -0.46
N ASP A 354 10.68 -19.50 0.20
CA ASP A 354 10.27 -20.83 -0.20
C ASP A 354 8.86 -21.12 0.36
N CYS A 355 8.18 -22.08 -0.24
CA CYS A 355 6.86 -22.53 0.18
C CYS A 355 6.85 -24.07 0.28
N ASP A 356 6.71 -24.57 1.50
CA ASP A 356 6.47 -25.98 1.73
C ASP A 356 5.00 -26.28 1.51
N ARG A 357 4.69 -26.90 0.37
CA ARG A 357 3.31 -27.22 -0.02
C ARG A 357 2.70 -28.36 0.77
N GLU A 358 3.50 -29.22 1.40
CA GLU A 358 3.00 -30.34 2.20
C GLU A 358 2.44 -29.82 3.53
N PHE A 359 3.16 -28.91 4.18
CA PHE A 359 2.76 -28.34 5.46
C PHE A 359 2.06 -26.98 5.35
N GLY A 360 2.04 -26.38 4.16
CA GLY A 360 1.45 -25.05 3.95
C GLY A 360 2.23 -23.92 4.62
N THR A 361 3.52 -24.14 4.92
CA THR A 361 4.38 -23.19 5.61
C THR A 361 5.31 -22.45 4.63
N TYR A 362 5.82 -21.30 5.07
CA TYR A 362 6.62 -20.41 4.24
C TYR A 362 7.93 -20.07 4.91
N LEU A 363 9.03 -20.24 4.17
CA LEU A 363 10.35 -19.81 4.60
C LEU A 363 10.43 -18.28 4.53
N LEU A 364 10.71 -17.62 5.66
CA LEU A 364 10.91 -16.17 5.71
C LEU A 364 12.39 -15.81 5.87
N ASP A 365 12.86 -14.87 5.06
CA ASP A 365 14.22 -14.30 5.15
C ASP A 365 14.25 -12.86 4.60
N PHE A 366 15.39 -12.19 4.68
CA PHE A 366 15.61 -10.89 4.09
C PHE A 366 15.43 -10.92 2.57
N PRO A 367 14.78 -9.90 1.97
CA PRO A 367 14.60 -9.84 0.52
C PRO A 367 15.95 -9.72 -0.21
N ASN A 368 16.83 -8.82 0.26
CA ASN A 368 18.09 -8.47 -0.40
C ASN A 368 19.13 -7.91 0.57
N ASN A 369 20.30 -7.58 0.02
CA ASN A 369 21.42 -7.01 0.75
C ASN A 369 21.11 -5.65 1.38
N GLU A 370 20.32 -4.81 0.72
CA GLU A 370 19.92 -3.50 1.25
C GLU A 370 19.17 -3.66 2.58
N VAL A 371 18.12 -4.48 2.57
CA VAL A 371 17.29 -4.69 3.74
C VAL A 371 18.05 -5.43 4.84
N LYS A 372 18.84 -6.44 4.49
CA LYS A 372 19.68 -7.17 5.45
C LYS A 372 20.65 -6.24 6.19
N LYS A 373 21.39 -5.40 5.46
CA LYS A 373 22.33 -4.43 6.07
C LYS A 373 21.58 -3.43 6.94
N GLY A 374 20.48 -2.89 6.43
CA GLY A 374 19.65 -1.93 7.16
C GLY A 374 19.10 -2.51 8.46
N PHE A 375 18.54 -3.71 8.40
CA PHE A 375 17.99 -4.39 9.57
C PHE A 375 19.06 -4.71 10.61
N LEU A 376 20.20 -5.28 10.22
CA LEU A 376 21.31 -5.54 11.15
C LEU A 376 21.82 -4.25 11.82
N SER A 377 21.82 -3.13 11.09
CA SER A 377 22.18 -1.82 11.65
C SER A 377 21.14 -1.30 12.66
N LEU A 378 19.85 -1.63 12.48
CA LEU A 378 18.81 -1.28 13.45
C LEU A 378 18.99 -2.05 14.76
N VAL A 379 19.25 -3.36 14.67
CA VAL A 379 19.40 -4.23 15.84
C VAL A 379 20.69 -3.91 16.60
N ALA A 380 21.78 -3.59 15.91
CA ALA A 380 23.06 -3.27 16.55
C ALA A 380 23.09 -1.92 17.29
N ASN A 381 22.10 -1.04 17.04
CA ASN A 381 21.99 0.27 17.68
C ASN A 381 20.93 0.31 18.80
N GLN A 382 20.36 -0.85 19.16
CA GLN A 382 19.62 -1.05 20.41
C GLN A 382 20.61 -1.47 21.50
#